data_AF-A0A4Q4DQA9-F1
#
_entry.id   AF-A0A4Q4DQA9-F1
#
_cell.length_a   1.000
_cell.length_b   1.000
_cell.length_c   1.000
_cell.angle_alpha   90.00
_cell.angle_beta   90.00
_cell.angle_gamma   90.00
#
_symmetry.space_group_name_H-M   'P 1'
#
loop_
_entity.id
_entity.type
_entity.pdbx_description
1 polymer ?
#
loop_
_entity_poly.entity_id
_entity_poly.type
_entity_poly.pdbx_seq_one_letter_code
_entity_poly.pdbx_strand_id
1 'polypeptide(L)'
;MSEIHPKITEVLTETFKVPAAEIIPEATMDSLEMDSLAVAEFAVIIKETLGIDADSDSLLKGATLAEITAFLNGARTACTVRPAHAAHALRAVHAVGTTSGVSEANEAPVGVGR
;
A
#
# COMPACT_ATOMS: atom_id res chain seq x y z
N MET A 1 -6.60 -17.21 10.00
CA MET A 1 -6.67 -15.78 9.69
C MET A 1 -5.26 -15.25 9.84
N SER A 2 -4.71 -14.57 8.85
CA SER A 2 -3.36 -14.00 8.98
C SER A 2 -3.47 -12.82 9.94
N GLU A 3 -3.11 -13.03 11.20
CA GLU A 3 -3.15 -11.99 12.23
C GLU A 3 -2.03 -10.99 11.99
N ILE A 4 -2.36 -9.70 12.07
CA ILE A 4 -1.37 -8.62 12.04
C ILE A 4 -0.55 -8.68 13.33
N HIS A 5 0.75 -8.41 13.22
CA HIS A 5 1.63 -8.47 14.38
C HIS A 5 1.11 -7.51 15.49
N PRO A 6 0.94 -7.96 16.74
CA PRO A 6 0.28 -7.16 17.79
C PRO A 6 0.99 -5.83 18.05
N LYS A 7 2.32 -5.78 17.90
CA LYS A 7 3.08 -4.52 18.03
C LYS A 7 2.80 -3.52 16.90
N ILE A 8 2.52 -3.99 15.69
CA ILE A 8 2.10 -3.11 14.59
C ILE A 8 0.75 -2.49 14.95
N THR A 9 -0.21 -3.33 15.35
CA THR A 9 -1.55 -2.86 15.74
C THR A 9 -1.45 -1.84 16.88
N GLU A 10 -0.69 -2.14 17.94
CA GLU A 10 -0.48 -1.24 19.06
C GLU A 10 0.10 0.12 18.62
N VAL A 11 1.15 0.12 17.79
CA VAL A 11 1.77 1.38 17.33
C VAL A 11 0.80 2.17 16.46
N LEU A 12 0.07 1.52 15.56
CA LEU A 12 -0.92 2.18 14.69
C LEU A 12 -2.07 2.77 15.50
N THR A 13 -2.63 2.05 16.49
CA THR A 13 -3.74 2.56 17.30
C THR A 13 -3.30 3.57 18.35
N GLU A 14 -2.19 3.34 19.03
CA GLU A 14 -1.77 4.14 20.18
C GLU A 14 -0.96 5.36 19.77
N THR A 15 -0.05 5.23 18.80
CA THR A 15 0.81 6.33 18.36
C THR A 15 0.16 7.14 17.24
N PHE A 16 -0.28 6.45 16.18
CA PHE A 16 -0.80 7.10 14.97
C PHE A 16 -2.31 7.31 14.98
N LYS A 17 -3.01 6.80 16.02
CA LYS A 17 -4.47 6.93 16.20
C LYS A 17 -5.29 6.37 15.03
N VAL A 18 -4.76 5.36 14.35
CA VAL A 18 -5.45 4.62 13.30
C VAL A 18 -6.60 3.79 13.93
N PRO A 19 -7.82 3.87 13.39
CA PRO A 19 -8.94 3.08 13.86
C PRO A 19 -8.68 1.57 13.71
N ALA A 20 -8.93 0.78 14.75
CA ALA A 20 -8.72 -0.67 14.72
C ALA A 20 -9.55 -1.39 13.62
N ALA A 21 -10.66 -0.79 13.17
CA ALA A 21 -11.48 -1.31 12.09
C ALA A 21 -10.79 -1.22 10.71
N GLU A 22 -9.82 -0.33 10.54
CA GLU A 22 -9.07 -0.11 9.30
C GLU A 22 -7.77 -0.93 9.25
N ILE A 23 -7.33 -1.46 10.39
CA ILE A 23 -6.15 -2.30 10.54
C ILE A 23 -6.49 -3.72 10.05
N ILE A 24 -6.54 -3.88 8.73
CA ILE A 24 -6.78 -5.15 8.04
C ILE A 24 -5.55 -5.57 7.22
N PRO A 25 -5.34 -6.88 6.97
CA PRO A 25 -4.10 -7.36 6.36
C PRO A 25 -3.83 -6.75 4.97
N GLU A 26 -4.87 -6.45 4.21
CA GLU A 26 -4.81 -5.86 2.87
C GLU A 26 -4.63 -4.33 2.87
N ALA A 27 -4.70 -3.67 4.02
CA ALA A 27 -4.53 -2.21 4.11
C ALA A 27 -3.07 -1.82 3.82
N THR A 28 -2.89 -0.73 3.08
CA THR A 28 -1.59 -0.09 2.82
C THR A 28 -1.40 1.16 3.70
N MET A 29 -0.18 1.67 3.80
CA MET A 29 0.09 2.92 4.53
C MET A 29 -0.75 4.10 4.02
N ASP A 30 -0.85 4.26 2.69
CA ASP A 30 -1.71 5.27 2.08
C ASP A 30 -3.20 5.08 2.42
N SER A 31 -3.67 3.84 2.49
CA SER A 31 -5.09 3.54 2.80
C SER A 31 -5.44 3.83 4.26
N LEU A 32 -4.45 3.84 5.14
CA LEU A 32 -4.57 4.23 6.55
C LEU A 32 -4.35 5.74 6.75
N GLU A 33 -4.33 6.50 5.67
CA GLU A 33 -4.06 7.95 5.65
C GLU A 33 -2.71 8.32 6.30
N MET A 34 -1.72 7.41 6.27
CA MET A 34 -0.39 7.70 6.80
C MET A 34 0.41 8.52 5.80
N ASP A 35 0.81 9.72 6.22
CA ASP A 35 1.70 10.56 5.42
C ASP A 35 3.15 10.03 5.41
N SER A 36 3.97 10.62 4.54
CA SER A 36 5.37 10.19 4.38
C SER A 36 6.22 10.33 5.64
N LEU A 37 5.90 11.28 6.52
CA LEU A 37 6.61 11.48 7.78
C LEU A 37 6.17 10.43 8.80
N ALA A 38 4.86 10.17 8.91
CA ALA A 38 4.29 9.14 9.75
C ALA A 38 4.82 7.74 9.39
N VAL A 39 4.99 7.44 8.09
CA VAL A 39 5.59 6.17 7.65
C VAL A 39 7.06 6.06 8.07
N ALA A 40 7.84 7.15 7.96
CA ALA A 40 9.23 7.17 8.40
C ALA A 40 9.34 7.00 9.94
N GLU A 41 8.47 7.68 10.69
CA GLU A 41 8.38 7.53 12.15
C GLU A 41 7.99 6.11 12.54
N PHE A 42 7.03 5.49 11.83
CA PHE A 42 6.66 4.11 12.04
C PHE A 42 7.85 3.16 11.84
N ALA A 43 8.65 3.37 10.79
CA ALA A 43 9.87 2.59 10.55
C ALA A 43 10.87 2.70 11.71
N VAL A 44 11.08 3.91 12.24
CA VAL A 44 11.93 4.17 13.40
C VAL A 44 11.39 3.46 14.66
N ILE A 45 10.10 3.58 14.95
CA ILE A 45 9.48 2.93 16.11
C ILE A 45 9.61 1.40 16.02
N ILE A 46 9.41 0.82 14.85
CA ILE A 46 9.57 -0.63 14.65
C ILE A 46 11.04 -1.04 14.87
N LYS A 47 12.00 -0.25 14.38
CA LYS A 47 13.43 -0.48 14.61
C LYS A 47 13.80 -0.40 16.08
N GLU A 48 13.31 0.61 16.80
CA GLU A 48 13.57 0.78 18.23
C GLU A 48 12.91 -0.29 19.09
N THR A 49 11.68 -0.70 18.75
CA THR A 49 10.90 -1.65 19.56
C THR A 49 11.23 -3.10 19.27
N LEU A 50 11.54 -3.44 18.01
CA LEU A 50 11.78 -4.82 17.58
C LEU A 50 13.23 -5.10 17.17
N GLY A 51 14.07 -4.06 17.04
CA GLY A 51 15.45 -4.20 16.57
C GLY A 51 15.56 -4.54 15.08
N ILE A 52 14.46 -4.44 14.33
CA ILE A 52 14.41 -4.80 12.91
C ILE A 52 14.58 -3.54 12.08
N ASP A 53 15.59 -3.53 11.23
CA ASP A 53 15.81 -2.41 10.34
C ASP A 53 14.81 -2.42 9.17
N ALA A 54 13.75 -1.64 9.32
CA ALA A 54 12.73 -1.42 8.31
C ALA A 54 12.99 -0.15 7.49
N ASP A 55 14.24 0.35 7.45
CA ASP A 55 14.69 1.61 6.80
C ASP A 55 14.34 1.76 5.31
N SER A 56 13.73 0.75 4.70
CA SER A 56 13.13 0.94 3.39
C SER A 56 11.79 1.64 3.55
N ASP A 57 11.84 2.96 3.74
CA ASP A 57 10.73 3.89 3.53
C ASP A 57 9.94 3.54 2.24
N SER A 58 10.66 3.09 1.21
CA SER A 58 10.10 2.60 -0.05
C SER A 58 9.41 1.24 0.05
N LEU A 59 9.88 0.32 0.90
CA LEU A 59 9.22 -0.97 1.14
C LEU A 59 7.92 -0.77 1.93
N LEU A 60 7.91 0.10 2.95
CA LEU A 60 6.72 0.31 3.78
C LEU A 60 5.62 1.06 3.03
N LYS A 61 5.96 2.09 2.24
CA LYS A 61 4.97 2.88 1.48
C LYS A 61 4.17 2.04 0.50
N GLY A 62 4.81 1.06 -0.13
CA GLY A 62 4.16 0.19 -1.12
C GLY A 62 3.60 -1.11 -0.56
N ALA A 63 3.82 -1.43 0.72
CA ALA A 63 3.45 -2.73 1.28
C ALA A 63 2.11 -2.69 2.02
N THR A 64 1.46 -3.84 2.02
CA THR A 64 0.30 -4.13 2.85
C THR A 64 0.72 -4.48 4.29
N LEU A 65 -0.20 -4.33 5.25
CA LEU A 65 0.05 -4.72 6.64
C LEU A 65 0.37 -6.22 6.79
N ALA A 66 -0.18 -7.07 5.92
CA ALA A 66 0.15 -8.49 5.85
C ALA A 66 1.61 -8.72 5.45
N GLU A 67 2.09 -8.03 4.42
CA GLU A 67 3.48 -8.13 3.94
C GLU A 67 4.47 -7.61 4.99
N ILE A 68 4.14 -6.50 5.65
CA ILE A 68 4.95 -5.94 6.74
C ILE A 68 5.00 -6.93 7.91
N THR A 69 3.85 -7.49 8.30
CA THR A 69 3.79 -8.53 9.34
C THR A 69 4.63 -9.75 8.97
N ALA A 70 4.54 -10.21 7.72
CA ALA A 70 5.33 -11.33 7.22
C ALA A 70 6.83 -11.00 7.22
N PHE A 71 7.22 -9.78 6.86
CA PHE A 71 8.61 -9.32 6.92
C PHE A 71 9.14 -9.32 8.36
N LEU A 72 8.38 -8.83 9.34
CA LEU A 72 8.81 -8.82 10.75
C LEU A 72 8.91 -10.24 11.33
N ASN A 73 7.94 -11.10 11.03
CA ASN A 73 7.97 -12.51 11.44
C ASN A 73 9.13 -13.26 10.76
N GLY A 74 9.36 -12.96 9.48
CA GLY A 74 10.47 -13.45 8.68
C GLY A 74 11.82 -13.01 9.25
N ALA A 75 12.01 -11.74 9.60
CA ALA A 75 13.26 -11.22 10.17
C ALA A 75 13.61 -11.88 11.51
N ARG A 76 12.61 -12.20 12.34
CA ARG A 76 12.79 -13.00 13.57
C ARG A 76 13.23 -14.44 13.29
N THR A 77 12.80 -15.00 12.17
CA THR A 77 13.06 -16.39 11.78
C THR A 77 14.31 -16.54 10.89
N ALA A 78 14.67 -15.50 10.13
CA ALA A 78 15.68 -15.46 9.09
C ALA A 78 17.12 -15.27 9.58
N CYS A 79 17.45 -15.78 10.77
CA CYS A 79 18.83 -16.21 11.03
C CYS A 79 19.31 -17.24 9.97
N THR A 80 18.40 -17.78 9.14
CA THR A 80 18.73 -18.60 7.97
C THR A 80 17.95 -18.18 6.71
N VAL A 81 18.70 -17.66 5.72
CA VAL A 81 18.39 -17.54 4.27
C VAL A 81 17.40 -16.43 3.84
N ARG A 82 17.96 -15.44 3.12
CA ARG A 82 17.26 -14.39 2.37
C ARG A 82 16.50 -14.96 1.16
N PRO A 83 15.23 -14.60 0.94
CA PRO A 83 14.67 -14.48 -0.40
C PRO A 83 14.60 -13.02 -0.81
N ALA A 84 15.04 -12.76 -2.03
CA ALA A 84 14.85 -11.52 -2.75
C ALA A 84 13.41 -11.41 -3.27
N HIS A 85 12.87 -10.19 -3.30
CA HIS A 85 11.77 -9.75 -4.18
C HIS A 85 10.46 -10.56 -4.15
N ALA A 86 9.43 -10.05 -3.45
CA ALA A 86 8.02 -10.35 -3.73
C ALA A 86 7.34 -9.01 -4.06
N ALA A 87 7.33 -8.59 -5.33
CA ALA A 87 6.18 -8.76 -6.21
C ALA A 87 4.90 -8.08 -5.68
N HIS A 88 4.90 -6.75 -5.54
CA HIS A 88 3.66 -5.97 -5.41
C HIS A 88 2.97 -5.86 -6.77
N ALA A 89 2.40 -6.99 -7.21
CA ALA A 89 1.42 -7.07 -8.26
C ALA A 89 0.04 -7.18 -7.62
N LEU A 90 -0.69 -6.06 -7.51
CA LEU A 90 -2.13 -5.97 -7.80
C LEU A 90 -2.62 -4.50 -7.78
N ARG A 91 -2.49 -3.83 -8.93
CA ARG A 91 -3.57 -3.13 -9.65
C ARG A 91 -4.74 -2.56 -8.79
N ALA A 92 -4.61 -1.31 -8.32
CA ALA A 92 -5.77 -0.48 -8.03
C ALA A 92 -6.36 0.05 -9.37
N VAL A 93 -7.40 -0.60 -9.86
CA VAL A 93 -8.27 -0.05 -10.92
C VAL A 93 -9.03 1.12 -10.30
N HIS A 94 -8.55 2.34 -10.53
CA HIS A 94 -9.37 3.53 -10.34
C HIS A 94 -10.27 3.68 -11.58
N ALA A 95 -11.38 2.93 -11.59
CA ALA A 95 -12.46 3.11 -12.56
C ALA A 95 -13.41 4.19 -12.05
N VAL A 96 -13.25 5.41 -12.54
CA VAL A 96 -14.33 6.40 -12.57
C VAL A 96 -14.87 6.46 -14.00
N GLY A 97 -16.05 5.87 -14.21
CA GLY A 97 -16.91 6.17 -15.36
C GLY A 97 -17.35 7.65 -15.27
N THR A 98 -17.72 8.36 -16.33
CA THR A 98 -18.67 8.00 -17.38
C THR A 98 -18.42 8.94 -18.56
N THR A 99 -18.24 8.37 -19.75
CA THR A 99 -18.46 9.07 -21.02
C THR A 99 -19.97 9.23 -21.23
N SER A 100 -20.46 10.46 -21.29
CA SER A 100 -21.84 10.74 -21.70
C SER A 100 -21.88 11.98 -22.58
N GLY A 101 -22.46 11.84 -23.78
CA GLY A 101 -23.04 12.96 -24.50
C GLY A 101 -22.44 13.29 -25.86
N VAL A 102 -22.92 12.59 -26.89
CA VAL A 102 -22.82 12.92 -28.31
C VAL A 102 -23.51 14.27 -28.60
N SER A 103 -22.89 15.13 -29.43
CA SER A 103 -23.65 16.04 -30.30
C SER A 103 -23.05 16.00 -31.70
N GLU A 104 -23.72 15.19 -32.49
CA GLU A 104 -23.75 15.10 -33.94
C GLU A 104 -24.18 16.43 -34.60
N ALA A 105 -23.93 16.52 -35.91
CA ALA A 105 -24.22 17.58 -36.89
C ALA A 105 -22.94 18.30 -37.37
N ASN A 106 -22.52 18.25 -38.63
CA ASN A 106 -23.34 18.19 -39.84
C ASN A 106 -22.48 17.69 -41.02
N GLU A 107 -23.01 16.72 -41.75
CA GLU A 107 -22.55 16.32 -43.08
C GLU A 107 -22.74 17.46 -44.10
N ALA A 108 -21.83 17.56 -45.07
CA ALA A 108 -22.23 17.63 -46.47
C ALA A 108 -21.06 17.27 -47.40
N PRO A 109 -21.33 16.65 -48.57
CA PRO A 109 -20.39 15.70 -49.16
C PRO A 109 -19.92 16.06 -50.59
N VAL A 110 -18.98 15.24 -51.06
CA VAL A 110 -18.70 14.86 -52.47
C VAL A 110 -18.03 15.88 -53.40
N GLY A 111 -16.98 15.41 -54.07
CA GLY A 111 -16.58 15.92 -55.38
C GLY A 111 -15.19 15.49 -55.87
N VAL A 112 -15.04 14.22 -56.28
CA VAL A 112 -13.89 13.73 -57.07
C VAL A 112 -14.10 14.06 -58.55
N GLY A 113 -13.02 14.45 -59.24
CA GLY A 113 -12.90 14.52 -60.70
C GLY A 113 -12.26 15.85 -61.13
N ARG A 114 -11.16 15.90 -61.87
CA ARG A 114 -10.60 14.97 -62.86
C ARG A 114 -9.13 15.33 -63.10
#